data_AF-A0AAD8BHM9-F1
#
_entry.id   AF-A0AAD8BHM9-F1
#
_cell.length_a   1.000
_cell.length_b   1.000
_cell.length_c   1.000
_cell.angle_alpha   90.00
_cell.angle_beta   90.00
_cell.angle_gamma   90.00
#
_symmetry.space_group_name_H-M   'P 1'
#
loop_
_entity.id
_entity.type
_entity.pdbx_description
1 polymer ?
#
loop_
_entity_poly.entity_id
_entity_poly.type
_entity_poly.pdbx_seq_one_letter_code
_entity_poly.pdbx_strand_id
1 'polypeptide(L)'
;MKAVLIVCIVLMCASTLRTQEVEENSAPCVIDGVTYVSGDLTPDPCNRCTCDNGLEFCSLVECRQEDLNSCVIDGVTYANGAFTPDPCNRCRCYNGLEACNLMECPLVKAKLAFTENSAPCVIDGVTYASGDLTPDPCNRCTCDNGLEVCSLVECRQG
;
A
#
# COMPACT_ATOMS: atom_id res chain seq x y z
N MET A 1 66.58 -8.12 -18.54
CA MET A 1 66.73 -6.87 -19.31
C MET A 1 65.36 -6.20 -19.41
N LYS A 2 65.21 -5.01 -18.79
CA LYS A 2 64.27 -3.88 -19.07
C LYS A 2 62.77 -4.23 -19.23
N ALA A 3 61.87 -3.97 -18.27
CA ALA A 3 61.30 -2.69 -17.78
C ALA A 3 60.46 -1.90 -18.81
N VAL A 4 59.23 -1.53 -18.37
CA VAL A 4 58.28 -0.51 -18.89
C VAL A 4 57.44 -1.00 -20.09
N LEU A 5 56.10 -1.08 -20.05
CA LEU A 5 55.15 0.02 -19.88
C LEU A 5 53.77 -0.50 -19.42
N ILE A 6 53.42 -0.28 -18.15
CA ILE A 6 52.02 -0.14 -17.72
C ILE A 6 51.58 1.26 -18.18
N VAL A 7 50.31 1.37 -18.58
CA VAL A 7 49.61 2.56 -19.11
C VAL A 7 49.66 2.68 -20.63
N CYS A 8 48.69 2.06 -21.30
CA CYS A 8 47.72 2.80 -22.11
C CYS A 8 46.57 1.90 -22.60
N ILE A 9 45.41 2.08 -21.95
CA ILE A 9 44.10 2.18 -22.60
C ILE A 9 43.37 0.84 -22.90
N VAL A 10 42.82 0.21 -21.86
CA VAL A 10 41.37 0.04 -21.56
C VAL A 10 40.36 -0.26 -22.71
N LEU A 11 40.74 -0.58 -23.95
CA LEU A 11 39.80 -0.42 -25.08
C LEU A 11 39.23 -1.66 -25.78
N MET A 12 39.54 -2.92 -25.46
CA MET A 12 38.90 -4.06 -26.17
C MET A 12 38.71 -5.35 -25.34
N CYS A 13 38.18 -5.25 -24.13
CA CYS A 13 37.57 -6.41 -23.46
C CYS A 13 36.05 -6.20 -23.32
N ALA A 14 35.36 -6.02 -24.45
CA ALA A 14 33.91 -6.15 -24.51
C ALA A 14 33.54 -7.60 -24.87
N SER A 15 34.08 -8.56 -24.13
CA SER A 15 33.42 -9.86 -24.02
C SER A 15 32.18 -9.60 -23.19
N THR A 16 31.06 -9.30 -23.84
CA THR A 16 29.75 -9.24 -23.22
C THR A 16 29.53 -10.55 -22.47
N LEU A 17 29.78 -10.52 -21.17
CA LEU A 17 29.23 -11.50 -20.25
C LEU A 17 27.72 -11.29 -20.35
N ARG A 18 27.08 -12.06 -21.22
CA ARG A 18 25.62 -12.22 -21.20
C ARG A 18 25.32 -12.71 -19.79
N THR A 19 24.85 -11.81 -18.94
CA THR A 19 23.94 -12.21 -17.87
C THR A 19 22.80 -12.88 -18.62
N GLN A 20 22.81 -14.22 -18.59
CA GLN A 20 21.65 -14.99 -18.95
C GLN A 20 20.63 -14.63 -17.87
N GLU A 21 19.81 -13.62 -18.16
CA GLU A 21 18.60 -13.36 -17.42
C GLU A 21 17.85 -14.69 -17.50
N VAL A 22 17.80 -15.41 -16.38
CA VAL A 22 16.87 -16.51 -16.24
C VAL A 22 15.51 -15.83 -16.28
N GLU A 23 14.95 -15.70 -17.48
CA GLU A 23 13.52 -15.52 -17.64
C GLU A 23 12.93 -16.79 -17.03
N GLU A 24 12.62 -16.72 -15.75
CA GLU A 24 11.96 -17.79 -15.03
C GLU A 24 10.63 -17.98 -15.74
N ASN A 25 10.55 -18.97 -16.62
CA ASN A 25 9.31 -19.40 -17.25
C ASN A 25 8.46 -20.12 -16.19
N SER A 26 8.16 -19.41 -15.11
CA SER A 26 7.32 -19.86 -14.04
C SER A 26 5.89 -19.49 -14.37
N ALA A 27 5.02 -20.50 -14.37
CA ALA A 27 3.62 -20.29 -14.66
C ALA A 27 3.01 -19.39 -13.56
N PRO A 28 2.13 -18.43 -13.92
CA PRO A 28 1.43 -17.63 -12.93
C PRO A 28 0.31 -18.45 -12.28
N CYS A 29 -0.06 -18.07 -11.06
CA CYS A 29 -1.25 -18.58 -10.38
C CYS A 29 -2.45 -17.70 -10.73
N VAL A 30 -3.64 -18.31 -10.85
CA VAL A 30 -4.91 -17.59 -11.03
C VAL A 30 -5.80 -17.91 -9.85
N ILE A 31 -5.91 -16.99 -8.89
CA ILE A 31 -6.69 -17.12 -7.66
C ILE A 31 -7.85 -16.13 -7.72
N ASP A 32 -9.09 -16.62 -7.65
CA ASP A 32 -10.33 -15.81 -7.75
C ASP A 32 -10.36 -14.84 -8.94
N GLY A 33 -9.74 -15.24 -10.06
CA GLY A 33 -9.68 -14.44 -11.29
C GLY A 33 -8.58 -13.37 -11.31
N VAL A 34 -7.78 -13.24 -10.23
CA VAL A 34 -6.60 -12.39 -10.16
C VAL A 34 -5.35 -13.22 -10.48
N THR A 35 -4.44 -12.64 -11.27
CA THR A 35 -3.20 -13.30 -11.70
C THR A 35 -2.03 -12.88 -10.82
N TYR A 36 -1.32 -13.85 -10.26
CA TYR A 36 -0.15 -13.69 -9.38
C TYR A 36 1.07 -14.35 -10.05
N VAL A 37 2.20 -13.66 -10.09
CA VAL A 37 3.45 -14.24 -10.62
C VAL A 37 4.10 -15.16 -9.58
N SER A 38 4.97 -16.06 -10.03
CA SER A 38 5.72 -16.93 -9.11
C SER A 38 6.53 -16.09 -8.12
N GLY A 39 6.41 -16.42 -6.83
CA GLY A 39 6.95 -15.68 -5.70
C GLY A 39 5.97 -14.70 -5.04
N ASP A 40 4.85 -14.36 -5.68
CA ASP A 40 3.85 -13.46 -5.08
C ASP A 40 3.14 -14.10 -3.89
N LEU A 41 2.77 -13.28 -2.91
CA LEU A 41 1.82 -13.67 -1.88
C LEU A 41 0.41 -13.66 -2.46
N THR A 42 -0.34 -14.73 -2.20
CA THR A 42 -1.73 -14.89 -2.62
C THR A 42 -2.69 -14.72 -1.43
N PRO A 43 -3.95 -14.35 -1.68
CA PRO A 43 -4.89 -14.03 -0.62
C PRO A 43 -5.41 -15.28 0.09
N ASP A 44 -5.17 -15.38 1.40
CA ASP A 44 -5.85 -16.30 2.31
C ASP A 44 -6.05 -15.59 3.66
N PRO A 45 -7.21 -15.75 4.33
CA PRO A 45 -7.53 -15.03 5.56
C PRO A 45 -6.70 -15.43 6.79
N CYS A 46 -6.07 -16.61 6.80
CA CYS A 46 -5.38 -17.13 7.98
C CYS A 46 -4.03 -17.78 7.68
N ASN A 47 -3.81 -18.21 6.44
CA ASN A 47 -2.59 -18.85 5.99
C ASN A 47 -1.74 -17.89 5.18
N ARG A 48 -0.43 -18.05 5.30
CA ARG A 48 0.49 -17.39 4.39
C ARG A 48 0.62 -18.26 3.15
N CYS A 49 0.09 -17.77 2.04
CA CYS A 49 0.13 -18.45 0.74
C CYS A 49 1.12 -17.77 -0.21
N THR A 50 1.74 -18.56 -1.07
CA THR A 50 2.69 -18.09 -2.08
C THR A 50 2.42 -18.81 -3.39
N CYS A 51 2.39 -18.05 -4.49
CA CYS A 51 2.37 -18.63 -5.82
C CYS A 51 3.76 -19.20 -6.15
N ASP A 52 3.84 -20.45 -6.56
CA ASP A 52 5.06 -21.07 -7.06
C ASP A 52 4.73 -21.90 -8.31
N ASN A 53 5.20 -21.42 -9.45
CA ASN A 53 5.11 -22.14 -10.73
C ASN A 53 3.68 -22.64 -11.08
N GLY A 54 2.67 -21.79 -10.86
CA GLY A 54 1.27 -22.05 -11.20
C GLY A 54 0.50 -22.83 -10.14
N LEU A 55 1.14 -23.13 -9.00
CA LEU A 55 0.51 -23.74 -7.84
C LEU A 55 0.61 -22.81 -6.63
N GLU A 56 -0.45 -22.77 -5.84
CA GLU A 56 -0.46 -22.04 -4.58
C GLU A 56 -0.02 -22.95 -3.43
N PHE A 57 0.91 -22.46 -2.62
CA PHE A 57 1.39 -23.14 -1.42
C PHE A 57 1.10 -22.31 -0.19
N CYS A 58 0.29 -22.86 0.72
CA CYS A 58 -0.13 -22.20 1.95
C CYS A 58 0.51 -22.86 3.18
N SER A 59 0.70 -22.07 4.24
CA SER A 59 0.86 -22.64 5.58
C SER A 59 -0.37 -23.47 5.97
N LEU A 60 -0.20 -24.44 6.87
CA LEU A 60 -1.29 -25.26 7.39
C LEU A 60 -1.61 -24.85 8.83
N VAL A 61 -2.10 -23.62 9.00
CA VAL A 61 -2.55 -23.12 10.30
C VAL A 61 -4.07 -23.30 10.37
N GLU A 62 -4.56 -23.74 11.52
CA GLU A 62 -6.01 -23.80 11.76
C GLU A 62 -6.55 -22.36 11.85
N CYS A 63 -7.38 -21.97 10.89
CA CYS A 63 -8.02 -20.66 10.91
C CYS A 63 -8.88 -20.53 12.18
N ARG A 64 -8.61 -19.51 12.99
CA ARG A 64 -9.51 -19.15 14.09
C ARG A 64 -10.71 -18.40 13.53
N GLN A 65 -11.80 -18.45 14.27
CA GLN A 65 -13.03 -17.76 13.90
C GLN A 65 -12.84 -16.23 13.83
N GLU A 66 -11.84 -15.69 14.52
CA GLU A 66 -11.45 -14.28 14.44
C GLU A 66 -10.79 -13.93 13.10
N ASP A 67 -9.96 -14.83 12.56
CA ASP A 67 -9.26 -14.64 11.28
C ASP A 67 -10.28 -14.52 10.12
N LEU A 68 -11.28 -15.41 10.13
CA LEU A 68 -12.35 -15.45 9.13
C LEU A 68 -13.31 -14.26 9.17
N ASN A 69 -13.35 -13.53 10.29
CA ASN A 69 -14.21 -12.37 10.45
C ASN A 69 -13.45 -11.04 10.38
N SER A 70 -12.13 -11.09 10.19
CA SER A 70 -11.26 -9.92 10.06
C SER A 70 -11.18 -9.44 8.62
N CYS A 71 -10.96 -8.14 8.42
CA CYS A 71 -10.81 -7.53 7.11
C CYS A 71 -9.34 -7.26 6.85
N VAL A 72 -8.86 -7.52 5.65
CA VAL A 72 -7.50 -7.17 5.22
C VAL A 72 -7.61 -6.00 4.24
N ILE A 73 -7.15 -4.82 4.67
CA ILE A 73 -7.19 -3.57 3.89
C ILE A 73 -5.76 -3.07 3.77
N ASP A 74 -5.28 -2.92 2.53
CA ASP A 74 -3.89 -2.52 2.21
C ASP A 74 -2.82 -3.35 2.94
N GLY A 75 -3.09 -4.64 3.15
CA GLY A 75 -2.18 -5.57 3.84
C GLY A 75 -2.22 -5.48 5.37
N VAL A 76 -3.11 -4.66 5.95
CA VAL A 76 -3.32 -4.54 7.40
C VAL A 76 -4.60 -5.29 7.80
N THR A 77 -4.51 -6.11 8.84
CA THR A 77 -5.64 -6.88 9.38
C THR A 77 -6.41 -6.09 10.44
N TYR A 78 -7.71 -5.91 10.23
CA TYR A 78 -8.66 -5.25 11.13
C TYR A 78 -9.63 -6.27 11.72
N ALA A 79 -9.73 -6.31 13.06
CA ALA A 79 -10.66 -7.21 13.74
C ALA A 79 -12.12 -6.91 13.38
N ASN A 80 -12.98 -7.92 13.51
CA ASN A 80 -14.42 -7.74 13.34
C ASN A 80 -14.95 -6.63 14.27
N GLY A 81 -15.64 -5.65 13.70
CA GLY A 81 -16.15 -4.47 14.39
C GLY A 81 -15.16 -3.30 14.54
N ALA A 82 -13.89 -3.46 14.13
CA ALA A 82 -12.91 -2.38 14.14
C ALA A 82 -13.20 -1.34 13.05
N PHE A 83 -12.90 -0.07 13.34
CA PHE A 83 -12.89 0.98 12.32
C PHE A 83 -11.72 0.75 11.36
N THR A 84 -11.97 1.01 10.08
CA THR A 84 -11.03 0.84 9.00
C THR A 84 -10.72 2.20 8.36
N PRO A 85 -9.56 2.37 7.71
CA PRO A 85 -9.11 3.66 7.20
C PRO A 85 -9.90 4.06 5.95
N ASP A 86 -10.67 5.14 6.05
CA ASP A 86 -11.22 5.87 4.90
C ASP A 86 -11.21 7.38 5.24
N PRO A 87 -10.69 8.25 4.35
CA PRO A 87 -10.53 9.68 4.62
C PRO A 87 -11.84 10.48 4.60
N CYS A 88 -12.93 9.93 4.09
CA CYS A 88 -14.21 10.63 3.92
C CYS A 88 -15.41 9.90 4.50
N ASN A 89 -15.35 8.57 4.57
CA ASN A 89 -16.39 7.71 5.11
C ASN A 89 -15.95 7.10 6.43
N ARG A 90 -16.94 6.77 7.23
CA ARG A 90 -16.80 5.99 8.44
C ARG A 90 -17.00 4.53 8.08
N CYS A 91 -15.89 3.82 7.96
CA CYS A 91 -15.85 2.43 7.59
C CYS A 91 -15.61 1.53 8.80
N ARG A 92 -16.16 0.32 8.77
CA ARG A 92 -16.01 -0.68 9.81
C ARG A 92 -15.93 -2.07 9.20
N CYS A 93 -15.05 -2.90 9.74
CA CYS A 93 -14.98 -4.30 9.38
C CYS A 93 -16.16 -5.08 9.96
N TYR A 94 -16.85 -5.87 9.14
CA TYR A 94 -17.89 -6.80 9.57
C TYR A 94 -17.80 -8.12 8.80
N ASN A 95 -17.53 -9.21 9.53
CA ASN A 95 -17.47 -10.57 8.98
C ASN A 95 -16.62 -10.67 7.70
N GLY A 96 -15.41 -10.08 7.73
CA GLY A 96 -14.47 -10.08 6.61
C GLY A 96 -14.77 -9.08 5.50
N LEU A 97 -15.82 -8.27 5.61
CA LEU A 97 -16.18 -7.23 4.64
C LEU A 97 -16.10 -5.84 5.27
N GLU A 98 -15.49 -4.89 4.56
CA GLU A 98 -15.54 -3.49 4.93
C GLU A 98 -16.91 -2.90 4.58
N ALA A 99 -17.55 -2.27 5.57
CA ALA A 99 -18.82 -1.56 5.41
C ALA A 99 -18.66 -0.09 5.77
N CYS A 100 -18.90 0.79 4.80
CA CYS A 100 -18.82 2.24 4.95
C CYS A 100 -20.19 2.90 4.90
N ASN A 101 -20.38 4.03 5.57
CA ASN A 101 -21.48 4.92 5.20
C ASN A 101 -21.18 5.52 3.83
N LEU A 102 -22.09 5.36 2.87
CA LEU A 102 -21.94 5.96 1.54
C LEU A 102 -22.31 7.43 1.60
N MET A 103 -21.34 8.27 1.95
CA MET A 103 -21.44 9.71 1.77
C MET A 103 -20.69 10.09 0.49
N GLU A 104 -21.19 11.08 -0.25
CA GLU A 104 -20.38 11.69 -1.30
C GLU A 104 -19.15 12.27 -0.63
N CYS A 105 -18.00 11.62 -0.81
CA CYS A 105 -16.71 12.21 -0.49
C CYS A 105 -16.66 13.52 -1.25
N PRO A 106 -16.57 14.69 -0.57
CA PRO A 106 -16.61 15.95 -1.28
C PRO A 106 -15.47 15.90 -2.29
N LEU A 107 -15.83 15.84 -3.58
CA LEU A 107 -14.90 16.17 -4.65
C LEU A 107 -14.35 17.51 -4.22
N VAL A 108 -13.03 17.58 -4.02
CA VAL A 108 -12.30 18.81 -3.80
C VAL A 108 -12.96 19.83 -4.71
N LYS A 109 -13.74 20.76 -4.14
CA LYS A 109 -14.28 21.86 -4.93
C LYS A 109 -13.04 22.60 -5.35
N ALA A 110 -12.67 22.34 -6.60
CA ALA A 110 -11.50 22.80 -7.31
C ALA A 110 -10.98 24.08 -6.67
N LYS A 111 -9.80 24.00 -6.04
CA LYS A 111 -8.94 25.16 -5.82
C LYS A 111 -9.76 26.40 -5.42
N LEU A 112 -10.65 26.29 -4.43
CA LEU A 112 -11.42 27.45 -3.99
C LEU A 112 -10.50 28.32 -3.14
N ALA A 113 -9.79 29.19 -3.84
CA ALA A 113 -9.12 30.40 -3.36
C ALA A 113 -7.98 30.23 -2.33
N PHE A 114 -7.24 29.12 -2.35
CA PHE A 114 -5.89 29.17 -1.78
C PHE A 114 -4.97 29.83 -2.79
N THR A 115 -4.52 31.04 -2.45
CA THR A 115 -3.50 31.79 -3.21
C THR A 115 -2.28 30.89 -3.41
N GLU A 116 -1.57 31.03 -4.55
CA GLU A 116 -0.36 30.27 -4.92
C GLU A 116 0.77 30.24 -3.86
N ASN A 117 0.60 30.92 -2.72
CA ASN A 117 1.50 30.98 -1.57
C ASN A 117 1.04 30.18 -0.32
N SER A 118 0.00 29.35 -0.41
CA SER A 118 -0.40 28.53 0.74
C SER A 118 0.61 27.41 1.01
N ALA A 119 1.10 27.31 2.25
CA ALA A 119 2.02 26.25 2.65
C ALA A 119 1.33 24.88 2.68
N PRO A 120 2.01 23.80 2.26
CA PRO A 120 1.50 22.44 2.40
C PRO A 120 1.65 21.94 3.84
N CYS A 121 0.83 20.96 4.22
CA CYS A 121 0.96 20.22 5.47
C CYS A 121 1.83 18.97 5.25
N VAL A 122 2.62 18.60 6.27
CA VAL A 122 3.36 17.33 6.27
C VAL A 122 2.88 16.50 7.44
N ILE A 123 2.08 15.46 7.16
CA ILE A 123 1.49 14.55 8.15
C ILE A 123 2.07 13.17 7.92
N ASP A 124 2.73 12.61 8.94
CA ASP A 124 3.42 11.32 8.89
C ASP A 124 4.37 11.14 7.69
N GLY A 125 5.02 12.23 7.28
CA GLY A 125 5.96 12.25 6.14
C GLY A 125 5.30 12.36 4.76
N VAL A 126 3.96 12.39 4.70
CA VAL A 126 3.20 12.63 3.47
C VAL A 126 2.84 14.11 3.35
N THR A 127 2.99 14.67 2.15
CA THR A 127 2.71 16.09 1.88
C THR A 127 1.31 16.27 1.31
N TYR A 128 0.53 17.16 1.93
CA TYR A 128 -0.84 17.51 1.54
C TYR A 128 -0.90 18.99 1.16
N ALA A 129 -1.52 19.31 0.03
CA ALA A 129 -1.74 20.69 -0.38
C ALA A 129 -2.78 21.38 0.51
N SER A 130 -2.72 22.72 0.58
CA SER A 130 -3.75 23.47 1.30
C SER A 130 -5.13 23.24 0.66
N GLY A 131 -6.10 22.83 1.47
CA GLY A 131 -7.42 22.39 1.07
C GLY A 131 -7.59 20.87 0.97
N ASP A 132 -6.51 20.08 1.02
CA ASP A 132 -6.58 18.62 0.99
C ASP A 132 -7.13 18.05 2.30
N LEU A 133 -7.87 16.96 2.20
CA LEU A 133 -8.21 16.13 3.36
C LEU A 133 -6.95 15.40 3.84
N THR A 134 -6.74 15.39 5.14
CA THR A 134 -5.61 14.70 5.78
C THR A 134 -6.11 13.45 6.53
N PRO A 135 -5.26 12.43 6.71
CA PRO A 135 -5.65 11.17 7.33
C PRO A 135 -5.84 11.33 8.85
N ASP A 136 -7.08 11.28 9.31
CA ASP A 136 -7.41 11.04 10.72
C ASP A 136 -8.52 9.97 10.79
N PRO A 137 -8.34 8.89 11.57
CA PRO A 137 -9.28 7.76 11.62
C PRO A 137 -10.61 8.08 12.33
N CYS A 138 -10.74 9.27 12.91
CA CYS A 138 -11.83 9.65 13.80
C CYS A 138 -12.43 11.02 13.45
N ASN A 139 -11.59 11.98 13.10
CA ASN A 139 -11.97 13.35 12.82
C ASN A 139 -11.90 13.65 11.32
N ARG A 140 -12.71 14.61 10.88
CA ARG A 140 -12.54 15.18 9.55
C ARG A 140 -11.50 16.27 9.62
N CYS A 141 -10.35 16.02 9.00
CA CYS A 141 -9.23 16.95 8.99
C CYS A 141 -8.99 17.52 7.60
N THR A 142 -8.46 18.75 7.55
CA THR A 142 -8.12 19.45 6.32
C THR A 142 -6.84 20.22 6.53
N CYS A 143 -5.96 20.22 5.53
CA CYS A 143 -4.79 21.08 5.54
C CYS A 143 -5.20 22.53 5.26
N ASP A 144 -4.92 23.44 6.19
CA ASP A 144 -5.12 24.88 6.04
C ASP A 144 -3.78 25.59 6.19
N ASN A 145 -3.17 25.94 5.05
CA ASN A 145 -1.96 26.75 4.97
C ASN A 145 -0.81 26.30 5.90
N GLY A 146 -0.51 25.01 5.89
CA GLY A 146 0.55 24.39 6.69
C GLY A 146 0.13 23.90 8.07
N LEU A 147 -1.15 24.06 8.43
CA LEU A 147 -1.73 23.54 9.67
C LEU A 147 -2.83 22.53 9.37
N GLU A 148 -2.79 21.36 10.02
CA GLU A 148 -3.91 20.43 10.00
C GLU A 148 -5.03 20.92 10.94
N VAL A 149 -6.24 21.06 10.41
CA VAL A 149 -7.43 21.51 11.14
C VAL A 149 -8.49 20.43 11.12
N CYS A 150 -8.86 19.93 12.30
CA CYS A 150 -9.79 18.82 12.47
C CYS A 150 -11.11 19.23 13.14
N SER A 151 -12.21 18.57 12.78
CA SER A 151 -13.44 18.61 13.58
C SER A 151 -13.19 17.94 14.93
N LEU A 152 -13.27 18.66 16.05
CA LEU A 152 -13.07 18.10 17.39
C LEU A 152 -14.28 17.26 17.83
N VAL A 153 -14.41 16.04 17.29
CA VAL A 153 -15.34 15.04 17.81
C VAL A 153 -14.59 14.21 18.85
N GLU A 154 -15.19 13.94 20.01
CA GLU A 154 -14.56 13.05 21.00
C GLU A 154 -14.31 11.67 20.37
N CYS A 155 -13.04 11.34 20.15
CA CYS A 155 -12.64 10.01 19.71
C CYS A 155 -12.79 9.03 20.86
N ARG A 156 -13.91 8.31 20.89
CA ARG A 156 -14.05 7.15 21.77
C ARG A 156 -13.24 6.00 21.17
N GLN A 157 -11.97 5.93 21.54
CA GLN A 157 -11.17 4.72 21.38
C GLN A 157 -11.86 3.63 22.22
N GLY A 158 -12.42 2.64 21.55
CA GLY A 158 -13.14 1.52 22.15
C GLY A 158 -12.49 0.22 21.73
#